data_AF-X1T510-F1
#
_entry.id   AF-X1T510-F1
#
_cell.length_a   1.000
_cell.length_b   1.000
_cell.length_c   1.000
_cell.angle_alpha   90.00
_cell.angle_beta   90.00
_cell.angle_gamma   90.00
#
_symmetry.space_group_name_H-M   'P 1'
#
loop_
_entity.id
_entity.type
_entity.pdbx_description
1 polymer ?
#
loop_
_entity_poly.entity_id
_entity_poly.type
_entity_poly.pdbx_seq_one_letter_code
_entity_poly.pdbx_strand_id
1 'polypeptide(L)' 'MKRKIKVAPDAPHRAYIPNEIADEGFTGDLDAYANAKTVTLVHPDASLEEVERSLEIVLQDIRLRMGKVGEELKVE' A
#
# COMPACT_ATOMS: atom_id res chain seq x y z
N MET A 1 2.41 8.05 3.31
CA MET A 1 2.46 9.10 2.26
C MET A 1 2.09 8.51 0.91
N LYS A 2 1.40 9.25 0.03
CA LYS A 2 1.04 8.74 -1.31
C LYS A 2 2.24 8.84 -2.26
N ARG A 3 2.77 7.70 -2.72
CA ARG A 3 3.76 7.62 -3.80
C ARG A 3 3.09 7.14 -5.09
N LYS A 4 3.67 7.47 -6.25
CA LYS A 4 3.15 7.03 -7.56
C LYS A 4 4.06 5.94 -8.12
N ILE A 5 3.49 4.76 -8.37
CA ILE A 5 4.12 3.70 -9.17
C ILE A 5 3.57 3.83 -10.59
N LYS A 6 4.45 3.82 -11.60
CA LYS A 6 4.03 3.88 -13.01
C LYS A 6 3.94 2.45 -13.54
N VAL A 7 2.81 2.07 -14.12
CA VAL A 7 2.70 0.82 -14.90
C VAL A 7 3.00 1.14 -16.36
N ALA A 8 3.88 0.36 -16.99
CA ALA A 8 4.27 0.61 -18.37
C ALA A 8 3.06 0.38 -19.30
N PRO A 9 2.67 1.37 -20.13
CA PRO A 9 1.50 1.23 -21.00
C PRO A 9 1.70 0.22 -22.13
N ASP A 10 2.95 0.09 -22.58
CA ASP A 10 3.42 -0.80 -23.65
C ASP A 10 3.86 -2.18 -23.16
N ALA A 11 4.03 -2.33 -21.84
CA ALA A 11 4.40 -3.57 -21.18
C ALA A 11 3.63 -3.72 -19.87
N PRO A 12 2.35 -4.13 -19.90
CA PRO A 12 1.45 -4.09 -18.72
C PRO A 12 1.90 -4.98 -17.54
N HIS A 13 2.91 -5.83 -17.77
CA HIS A 13 3.58 -6.65 -16.76
C HIS A 13 4.78 -5.95 -16.09
N ARG A 14 5.02 -4.67 -16.36
CA ARG A 14 6.13 -3.89 -15.77
C ARG A 14 5.59 -2.73 -14.95
N ALA A 15 6.03 -2.67 -13.70
CA ALA A 15 5.85 -1.51 -12.83
C ALA A 15 7.21 -0.86 -12.58
N TYR A 16 7.25 0.47 -12.67
CA TYR A 16 8.41 1.27 -12.31
C TYR A 16 8.26 1.72 -10.86
N ILE A 17 9.10 1.16 -10.01
CA ILE A 17 9.26 1.58 -8.62
C ILE A 17 10.18 2.82 -8.62
N PRO A 18 9.73 3.97 -8.11
CA PRO A 18 10.58 5.15 -7.95
C PRO A 18 11.78 4.84 -7.05
N ASN A 19 12.92 5.48 -7.32
CA ASN A 19 14.16 5.28 -6.56
C ASN A 19 13.94 5.52 -5.06
N GLU A 20 13.10 6.48 -4.68
CA GLU A 20 12.85 6.78 -3.27
C GLU A 20 12.18 5.60 -2.52
N ILE A 21 11.39 4.79 -3.22
CA ILE A 21 10.79 3.58 -2.63
C ILE A 21 11.85 2.46 -2.53
N ALA A 22 12.72 2.35 -3.54
CA ALA A 22 13.82 1.40 -3.50
C ALA A 22 14.83 1.72 -2.38
N ASP A 23 15.13 3.01 -2.16
CA ASP A 23 16.00 3.51 -1.10
C ASP A 23 15.42 3.25 0.30
N GLU A 24 14.09 3.10 0.41
CA GLU A 24 13.38 2.68 1.62
C GLU A 24 13.44 1.15 1.86
N GLY A 25 14.17 0.39 1.02
CA GLY A 25 14.43 -1.05 1.20
C GLY A 25 13.52 -1.98 0.38
N PHE A 26 12.58 -1.44 -0.41
CA PHE A 26 11.73 -2.22 -1.31
C PHE A 26 12.49 -2.65 -2.59
N THR A 27 13.45 -3.56 -2.41
CA THR A 27 14.31 -4.09 -3.48
C THR A 27 14.31 -5.61 -3.49
N GLY A 28 14.61 -6.21 -4.64
CA GLY A 28 14.61 -7.66 -4.81
C GLY A 28 13.20 -8.25 -4.97
N ASP A 29 12.99 -9.44 -4.41
CA ASP A 29 11.71 -10.13 -4.42
C ASP A 29 10.86 -9.64 -3.24
N LEU A 30 9.66 -9.14 -3.56
CA LEU A 30 8.72 -8.58 -2.60
C LEU A 30 7.43 -9.39 -2.60
N ASP A 31 6.85 -9.57 -1.43
CA ASP A 31 5.49 -10.09 -1.33
C ASP A 31 4.49 -9.02 -1.77
N ALA A 32 3.53 -9.44 -2.58
CA ALA A 32 2.47 -8.58 -3.09
C ALA A 32 1.09 -9.21 -2.86
N TYR A 33 0.23 -8.49 -2.16
CA TYR A 33 -1.17 -8.86 -1.97
C TYR A 33 -2.05 -7.99 -2.86
N ALA A 34 -2.77 -8.62 -3.78
CA ALA A 34 -3.61 -7.93 -4.76
C ALA A 34 -5.07 -8.38 -4.71
N ASN A 35 -5.98 -7.45 -4.93
CA ASN A 35 -7.39 -7.70 -5.20
C ASN A 35 -7.88 -6.83 -6.37
N ALA A 36 -9.18 -6.86 -6.65
CA ALA A 36 -9.77 -6.12 -7.78
C ALA A 36 -9.65 -4.58 -7.70
N LYS A 37 -9.21 -4.03 -6.57
CA LYS A 37 -9.15 -2.58 -6.29
C LYS A 37 -7.77 -2.09 -5.89
N THR A 38 -6.98 -2.89 -5.20
CA THR A 38 -5.70 -2.47 -4.61
C THR A 38 -4.62 -3.54 -4.77
N VAL A 39 -3.37 -3.10 -4.87
CA VAL A 39 -2.17 -3.91 -4.69
C VAL A 39 -1.36 -3.33 -3.54
N THR A 40 -0.90 -4.20 -2.65
CA THR A 40 -0.06 -3.86 -1.51
C THR A 40 1.26 -4.57 -1.68
N LEU A 41 2.35 -3.80 -1.77
CA LEU A 41 3.72 -4.32 -1.73
C LEU A 41 4.20 -4.31 -0.28
N VAL A 42 4.76 -5.42 0.18
CA VAL A 42 5.24 -5.58 1.55
C VAL A 42 6.77 -5.50 1.55
N HIS A 43 7.31 -4.77 2.52
CA HIS A 43 8.75 -4.69 2.73
C HIS A 43 9.28 -6.08 3.10
N PRO A 44 10.41 -6.54 2.53
CA PRO A 44 10.84 -7.94 2.65
C PRO A 44 11.12 -8.36 4.10
N ASP A 45 11.52 -7.41 4.95
CA ASP A 45 11.83 -7.67 6.36
C ASP A 45 10.64 -7.50 7.32
N ALA A 46 9.44 -7.14 6.82
CA ALA A 46 8.30 -6.84 7.69
C ALA A 46 7.56 -8.10 8.14
N SER A 47 7.15 -8.13 9.42
CA SER A 47 6.24 -9.17 9.94
C SER A 47 4.79 -8.91 9.52
N LEU A 48 3.93 -9.93 9.57
CA LEU A 48 2.50 -9.76 9.24
C LEU A 48 1.81 -8.79 10.20
N GLU A 49 2.18 -8.77 11.47
CA GLU A 49 1.67 -7.82 12.48
C GLU A 49 2.11 -6.38 12.18
N GLU A 50 3.32 -6.19 11.65
CA GLU A 50 3.79 -4.87 11.20
C GLU A 50 3.04 -4.41 9.95
N VAL A 51 2.78 -5.32 9.03
CA VAL A 51 1.98 -5.06 7.83
C VAL A 51 0.55 -4.66 8.20
N GLU A 52 -0.12 -5.42 9.09
CA GLU A 52 -1.48 -5.13 9.56
C GLU A 52 -1.57 -3.73 10.15
N ARG A 53 -0.71 -3.41 11.12
CA ARG A 53 -0.66 -2.08 11.76
C ARG A 53 -0.38 -0.96 10.77
N SER A 54 0.48 -1.19 9.77
CA SER A 54 0.75 -0.21 8.71
C SER A 54 -0.50 0.03 7.85
N LEU A 55 -1.23 -1.03 7.49
CA LEU A 55 -2.47 -0.93 6.72
C LEU A 55 -3.59 -0.23 7.49
N GLU A 56 -3.68 -0.42 8.80
CA GLU A 56 -4.62 0.32 9.66
C GLU A 56 -4.37 1.83 9.60
N ILE A 57 -3.11 2.26 9.66
CA ILE A 57 -2.73 3.68 9.53
C ILE A 57 -3.15 4.22 8.16
N VAL A 58 -2.93 3.46 7.09
CA VAL A 58 -3.36 3.85 5.73
C VAL A 58 -4.88 3.94 5.64
N LEU A 59 -5.61 3.00 6.24
CA LEU A 59 -7.08 3.03 6.29
C LEU A 59 -7.59 4.24 7.07
N GLN A 60 -6.97 4.58 8.19
CA GLN A 60 -7.30 5.79 8.95
C GLN A 60 -7.10 7.05 8.11
N ASP A 61 -5.98 7.18 7.38
CA ASP A 61 -5.73 8.30 6.46
C ASP A 61 -6.77 8.37 5.33
N ILE A 62 -7.20 7.23 4.78
CA ILE A 62 -8.28 7.18 3.79
C ILE A 62 -9.60 7.66 4.41
N ARG A 63 -9.97 7.19 5.60
CA ARG A 63 -11.18 7.60 6.33
C ARG A 63 -11.17 9.11 6.62
N LEU A 64 -10.03 9.64 7.06
CA LEU A 64 -9.81 11.08 7.26
C LEU A 64 -10.11 11.88 5.97
N ARG A 65 -9.57 11.44 4.83
CA ARG A 65 -9.78 12.11 3.53
C ARG A 65 -11.21 11.98 3.01
N MET A 66 -11.93 10.94 3.40
CA MET A 66 -13.35 10.79 3.10
C MET A 66 -14.25 11.64 4.01
N GLY A 67 -13.69 12.30 5.04
CA GLY A 67 -14.48 13.02 6.05
C GLY A 67 -15.20 12.11 7.03
N LYS A 68 -14.79 10.84 7.17
CA LYS A 68 -15.44 9.81 8.02
C LYS A 68 -14.83 9.70 9.42
N VAL A 69 -14.26 10.78 9.94
CA VAL A 69 -13.57 10.78 11.24
C VAL A 69 -14.61 10.70 12.35
N GLY A 70 -14.64 9.60 13.09
CA GLY A 70 -15.63 9.34 14.15
C GLY A 70 -16.80 8.43 13.75
N GLU A 71 -16.82 7.87 12.54
CA GLU A 71 -17.79 6.85 12.11
C GLU A 71 -17.29 5.40 12.39
N GLU A 72 -16.86 5.14 13.62
CA GLU A 72 -16.69 3.79 14.17
C GLU A 72 -17.53 3.79 15.46
N LEU A 73 -18.68 3.10 15.63
CA LEU A 73 -19.13 1.81 15.16
C LEU A 73 -20.66 1.85 14.98
N LYS A 74 -21.16 1.70 13.76
CA LYS A 74 -22.51 1.15 13.52
C LYS A 74 -22.36 0.00 12.56
N VAL A 75 -21.92 -1.13 13.09
CA VAL A 75 -22.21 -2.42 12.48
C VAL A 75 -23.57 -2.81 13.06
N GLU A 76 -24.63 -2.65 12.26
CA GLU A 76 -25.89 -3.38 12.48
C GLU A 76 -25.73 -4.83 12.01
#